data_AF-A0A6N9IXT1-F1
#
_entry.id   AF-A0A6N9IXT1-F1
#
_cell.length_a   1.000
_cell.length_b   1.000
_cell.length_c   1.000
_cell.angle_alpha   90.00
_cell.angle_beta   90.00
_cell.angle_gamma   90.00
#
_symmetry.space_group_name_H-M   'P 1'
#
loop_
_entity.id
_entity.type
_entity.pdbx_description
1 polymer ?
#
loop_
_entity_poly.entity_id
_entity_poly.type
_entity_poly.pdbx_seq_one_letter_code
_entity_poly.pdbx_strand_id
1 'polypeptide(L)'
;MPSFVYSCEQCSAELRFVVSRALDNNISVHCPECNEVRKFSLAREGNMGKDWCSQSMIKNKRRRDGDGLYKTTPKRDEEKPVDKIA
;
A
#
# COMPACT_ATOMS: atom_id res chain seq x y z
N MET A 1 -0.95 -8.08 6.53
CA MET A 1 -2.33 -8.55 6.77
C MET A 1 -3.20 -7.99 5.65
N PRO A 2 -4.01 -8.81 4.97
CA PRO A 2 -4.88 -8.32 3.90
C PRO A 2 -5.92 -7.34 4.47
N SER A 3 -6.48 -6.51 3.60
CA SER A 3 -7.56 -5.61 3.97
C SER A 3 -8.63 -5.58 2.91
N PHE A 4 -9.88 -5.44 3.35
CA PHE A 4 -11.05 -5.44 2.49
C PHE A 4 -11.87 -4.19 2.80
N VAL A 5 -12.34 -3.53 1.75
CA VAL A 5 -13.16 -2.33 1.86
C VAL A 5 -14.60 -2.71 1.59
N TYR A 6 -15.48 -2.31 2.49
CA TYR A 6 -16.91 -2.53 2.38
C TYR A 6 -17.62 -1.18 2.30
N SER A 7 -18.65 -1.08 1.47
CA SER A 7 -19.45 0.12 1.29
C SER A 7 -20.82 -0.03 1.93
N CYS A 8 -21.27 0.98 2.67
CA CYS A 8 -22.61 1.04 3.21
C CYS A 8 -23.63 1.02 2.07
N GLU A 9 -24.63 0.14 2.13
CA GLU A 9 -25.65 0.04 1.08
C GLU A 9 -26.53 1.29 0.94
N GLN A 10 -26.57 2.15 1.96
CA GLN A 10 -27.46 3.32 2.00
C GLN A 10 -26.77 4.65 1.68
N CYS A 11 -25.57 4.88 2.22
CA CYS A 11 -24.84 6.14 2.04
C CYS A 11 -23.52 5.99 1.27
N SER A 12 -23.17 4.77 0.85
CA SER A 12 -21.93 4.46 0.14
C SER A 12 -20.64 4.76 0.92
N ALA A 13 -20.73 5.06 2.22
CA ALA A 13 -19.55 5.24 3.08
C ALA A 13 -18.70 3.98 3.11
N GLU A 14 -17.39 4.13 2.94
CA GLU A 14 -16.45 3.02 2.90
C GLU A 14 -15.84 2.76 4.28
N LEU A 15 -15.83 1.50 4.70
CA LEU A 15 -15.14 1.03 5.89
C LEU A 15 -14.10 -0.03 5.52
N ARG A 16 -12.95 0.05 6.19
CA ARG A 16 -11.84 -0.86 5.95
C ARG A 16 -11.70 -1.86 7.10
N PHE A 17 -11.68 -3.13 6.75
CA PHE A 17 -11.43 -4.23 7.69
C PHE A 17 -10.09 -4.89 7.39
N VAL A 18 -9.26 -5.03 8.42
CA VAL A 18 -7.97 -5.73 8.33
C VAL A 18 -8.18 -7.15 8.84
N VAL A 19 -8.45 -8.07 7.92
CA VAL A 19 -8.82 -9.45 8.20
C VAL A 19 -8.07 -10.39 7.26
N SER A 20 -7.95 -11.66 7.63
CA SER A 20 -7.20 -12.67 6.87
C SER A 20 -7.88 -13.09 5.55
N ARG A 21 -9.20 -12.94 5.44
CA ARG A 21 -10.03 -13.27 4.27
C ARG A 21 -11.21 -12.31 4.14
N ALA A 22 -11.75 -12.17 2.93
CA ALA A 22 -13.00 -11.44 2.71
C ALA A 22 -14.14 -12.09 3.52
N LEU A 23 -15.09 -11.27 3.95
CA LEU A 23 -16.32 -11.73 4.55
C LEU A 23 -17.31 -11.90 3.40
N ASP A 24 -17.72 -13.14 3.15
CA ASP A 24 -18.54 -13.51 1.99
C ASP A 24 -19.97 -12.92 2.05
N ASN A 25 -20.42 -12.53 3.24
CA ASN A 25 -21.76 -12.00 3.48
C ASN A 25 -21.74 -10.50 3.77
N ASN A 26 -22.86 -9.82 3.50
CA ASN A 26 -23.06 -8.42 3.90
C ASN A 26 -22.90 -8.31 5.42
N ILE A 27 -22.02 -7.41 5.86
CA ILE A 27 -21.73 -7.19 7.27
C ILE A 27 -22.65 -6.11 7.84
N SER A 28 -23.17 -6.34 9.04
CA SER A 28 -23.99 -5.34 9.74
C SER A 28 -23.13 -4.67 10.81
N VAL A 29 -22.73 -3.43 10.56
CA VAL A 29 -21.88 -2.64 11.47
C VAL A 29 -22.39 -1.22 11.58
N HIS A 30 -21.98 -0.52 12.63
CA HIS A 30 -22.33 0.88 12.82
C HIS A 30 -21.71 1.74 11.70
N CYS A 31 -22.56 2.44 10.95
CA CYS A 31 -22.11 3.37 9.93
C CYS A 31 -21.88 4.75 10.57
N PRO A 32 -20.67 5.33 10.45
CA PRO A 32 -20.37 6.65 11.03
C PRO A 32 -21.18 7.79 10.39
N GLU A 33 -21.51 7.66 9.10
CA GLU A 33 -22.30 8.68 8.37
C GLU A 33 -23.81 8.56 8.63
N CYS A 34 -24.34 7.34 8.76
CA CYS A 34 -25.76 7.15 9.06
C CYS A 34 -26.08 7.22 10.56
N ASN A 35 -25.07 7.10 11.43
CA ASN A 35 -25.21 6.96 12.88
C ASN A 35 -26.16 5.83 13.31
N GLU A 36 -26.22 4.76 12.52
CA GLU A 36 -27.07 3.58 12.72
C GLU A 36 -26.33 2.31 12.28
N VAL A 37 -26.81 1.14 12.73
CA VAL A 37 -26.32 -0.16 12.23
C VAL A 37 -26.86 -0.37 10.82
N ARG A 38 -25.95 -0.48 9.85
CA ARG A 38 -26.27 -0.67 8.43
C ARG A 38 -25.56 -1.87 7.86
N LYS A 39 -26.09 -2.35 6.74
CA LYS A 39 -25.45 -3.39 5.93
C LYS A 39 -24.38 -2.78 5.05
N PHE A 40 -23.25 -3.46 4.98
CA PHE A 40 -22.15 -3.13 4.09
C PHE A 40 -21.85 -4.31 3.19
N SER A 41 -21.67 -4.04 1.91
CA SER A 41 -21.28 -5.01 0.89
C SER A 41 -19.80 -4.87 0.55
N LEU A 42 -19.15 -5.96 0.14
CA LEU A 42 -17.75 -5.92 -0.27
C LEU A 42 -17.62 -5.05 -1.53
N ALA A 43 -16.89 -3.94 -1.41
CA ALA A 43 -16.69 -3.01 -2.52
C ALA A 43 -15.41 -3.36 -3.30
N ARG A 44 -14.31 -3.60 -2.59
CA ARG A 44 -13.03 -3.99 -3.20
C ARG A 44 -12.13 -4.74 -2.24
N GLU A 45 -11.35 -5.65 -2.81
CA GLU A 45 -10.17 -6.15 -2.13
C GLU A 45 -9.10 -5.07 -2.09
N GLY A 46 -8.52 -4.89 -0.92
CA GLY A 46 -7.15 -4.47 -0.85
C GLY A 46 -6.89 -3.12 -0.22
N ASN A 47 -5.61 -3.05 0.11
CA ASN A 47 -4.78 -1.86 0.35
C ASN A 47 -4.36 -1.23 -1.00
N MET A 48 -5.17 -1.42 -2.06
CA MET A 48 -4.83 -1.07 -3.43
C MET A 48 -5.92 -0.17 -4.01
N GLY A 49 -5.54 1.09 -4.16
CA GLY A 49 -6.28 2.15 -4.83
C GLY A 49 -5.34 3.33 -4.97
N LYS A 50 -5.75 4.34 -5.74
CA LYS A 50 -5.03 5.63 -5.83
C LYS A 50 -4.83 6.29 -4.46
N ASP A 51 -5.44 5.81 -3.37
CA ASP A 51 -5.40 6.49 -2.08
C ASP A 51 -4.24 6.08 -1.16
N TRP A 52 -3.54 4.96 -1.40
CA TRP A 52 -2.48 4.52 -0.49
C TRP A 52 -1.11 5.20 -0.74
N CYS A 53 -0.84 5.62 -1.99
CA CYS A 53 0.44 6.26 -2.35
C CYS A 53 0.29 7.54 -3.20
N SER A 54 -0.89 7.88 -3.73
CA SER A 54 -0.99 9.00 -4.68
C SER A 54 -1.22 10.38 -4.03
N GLN A 55 -1.57 10.43 -2.74
CA GLN A 55 -1.69 11.70 -2.01
C GLN A 55 -0.53 11.98 -1.06
N SER A 56 0.26 10.98 -0.70
CA SER A 56 1.56 11.20 -0.09
C SER A 56 2.57 11.58 -1.18
N MET A 57 2.37 12.76 -1.78
CA MET A 57 3.53 13.56 -2.17
C MET A 57 4.28 13.85 -0.87
N ILE A 58 5.12 12.90 -0.45
CA ILE A 58 6.17 13.16 0.52
C ILE A 58 7.05 14.19 -0.17
N LYS A 59 6.67 15.47 -0.04
CA LYS A 59 7.51 16.59 -0.40
C LYS A 59 8.70 16.43 0.51
N ASN A 60 9.78 15.87 -0.04
CA ASN A 60 11.06 15.67 0.62
C ASN A 60 11.66 17.06 0.89
N LYS A 61 11.06 17.79 1.84
CA LYS A 61 11.42 19.16 2.17
C LYS A 61 12.56 19.04 3.18
N ARG A 62 13.77 18.93 2.61
CA ARG A 62 15.08 18.70 3.24
C ARG A 62 15.40 17.22 3.50
N ARG A 63 16.09 16.61 2.54
CA ARG A 63 17.02 15.52 2.86
C ARG A 63 17.99 16.07 3.91
N ARG A 64 18.12 15.37 5.03
CA ARG A 64 19.21 15.64 5.99
C ARG A 64 20.50 15.24 5.29
N ASP A 65 21.49 16.12 5.27
CA ASP A 65 22.82 15.80 4.75
C ASP A 65 23.38 14.63 5.58
N GLY A 66 23.28 13.41 5.07
CA GLY A 66 23.67 12.20 5.80
C GLY A 66 22.98 10.91 5.38
N ASP A 67 21.85 10.96 4.67
CA ASP A 67 21.16 9.75 4.19
C ASP A 67 21.74 9.24 2.85
N GLY A 68 23.07 9.13 2.81
CA GLY A 68 23.82 8.48 1.75
C GLY A 68 23.62 6.97 1.83
N LEU A 69 22.46 6.48 1.40
CA LEU A 69 22.09 5.06 1.42
C LEU A 69 22.86 4.19 0.41
N TYR A 70 23.83 4.77 -0.30
CA TYR A 70 24.83 4.04 -1.07
C TYR A 70 26.21 4.57 -0.69
N LYS A 71 26.95 3.79 0.13
CA LYS A 71 28.40 3.78 0.00
C LYS A 71 28.69 3.04 -1.31
N THR A 72 28.62 3.75 -2.44
CA THR A 72 29.20 3.26 -3.69
C THR A 72 30.71 3.15 -3.45
N THR A 73 31.10 1.93 -3.10
CA THR A 73 32.46 1.40 -3.13
C THR A 73 33.21 1.93 -4.36
N PRO A 74 34.44 2.44 -4.20
CA PRO A 74 35.23 2.83 -5.35
C PRO A 74 35.84 1.60 -6.04
N LYS A 75 35.96 1.73 -7.36
CA LYS A 75 36.76 0.95 -8.33
C LYS A 75 36.12 -0.31 -8.92
N ARG A 76 35.64 -0.15 -10.15
CA ARG A 76 35.88 -1.14 -11.21
C ARG A 76 36.70 -0.45 -12.29
N ASP A 77 38.02 -0.50 -12.12
CA ASP A 77 38.95 -0.18 -13.20
C ASP A 77 38.85 -1.28 -14.28
N GLU A 78 39.04 -0.89 -15.54
CA GLU A 78 38.90 -1.68 -16.76
C GLU A 78 40.01 -2.74 -16.97
N GLU A 79 39.73 -3.69 -17.88
CA GLU A 79 40.64 -4.63 -18.60
C GLU A 79 41.23 -5.82 -17.77
N LYS A 80 41.28 -7.11 -18.18
CA LYS A 80 41.34 -7.83 -19.48
C LYS A 80 40.72 -9.25 -19.36
N PRO A 81 40.37 -9.94 -20.46
CA PRO A 81 40.02 -11.36 -20.42
C PRO A 81 41.26 -12.24 -20.14
N VAL A 82 41.09 -13.23 -19.27
CA VAL A 82 42.09 -14.24 -18.89
C VAL A 82 42.02 -15.44 -19.85
N ASP A 83 43.14 -15.63 -20.55
CA ASP A 83 43.75 -16.84 -21.13
C ASP A 83 42.92 -17.86 -21.95
N LYS A 84 43.29 -17.99 -23.23
CA LYS A 84 43.17 -19.25 -23.98
C LYS A 84 44.36 -20.13 -23.63
N ILE A 85 44.07 -21.31 -23.09
CA ILE A 85 44.99 -22.44 -22.98
C ILE A 85 44.84 -23.29 -24.25
N ALA A 86 45.88 -23.36 -25.08
CA ALA A 86 46.27 -24.49 -25.94
C ALA A 86 47.52 -24.11 -26.76
#